data_AF-A0A917WYK0-F1
#
_entry.id   AF-A0A917WYK0-F1
#
_cell.length_a   1.000
_cell.length_b   1.000
_cell.length_c   1.000
_cell.angle_alpha   90.00
_cell.angle_beta   90.00
_cell.angle_gamma   90.00
#
_symmetry.space_group_name_H-M   'P 1'
#
loop_
_entity.id
_entity.type
_entity.pdbx_description
1 polymer ?
#
loop_
_entity_poly.entity_id
_entity_poly.type
_entity_poly.pdbx_seq_one_letter_code
_entity_poly.pdbx_strand_id
1 'polypeptide(L)' 'MSDNKDKTKGIAKNEDVEFSRELADQDDMEAIERMEKADKRAQNKNNNQ' A
#
# COMPACT_ATOMS: atom_id res chain seq x y z
N MET A 1 -10.90 37.41 24.44
CA MET A 1 -10.62 35.97 24.64
C MET A 1 -11.91 35.21 24.35
N SER A 2 -11.81 33.99 23.80
CA SER A 2 -12.91 33.20 23.18
C SER A 2 -13.13 33.55 21.71
N ASP A 3 -13.11 32.66 20.72
CA ASP A 3 -13.03 31.20 20.67
C ASP A 3 -12.29 30.81 19.37
N ASN A 4 -11.21 30.04 19.47
CA ASN A 4 -10.47 29.53 18.31
C ASN A 4 -10.62 27.99 18.28
N LYS A 5 -11.86 27.51 18.10
CA LYS A 5 -12.22 26.12 18.41
C LYS A 5 -12.70 25.26 17.23
N ASP A 6 -12.46 25.66 15.98
CA ASP A 6 -12.98 24.92 14.81
C ASP A 6 -12.02 24.85 13.61
N LYS A 7 -10.73 24.56 13.84
CA LYS A 7 -9.77 24.28 12.73
C LYS A 7 -9.25 22.84 12.68
N THR A 8 -9.86 21.91 13.42
CA THR A 8 -9.48 20.48 13.42
C THR A 8 -10.61 19.60 12.91
N LYS A 9 -11.35 20.04 11.88
CA LYS A 9 -12.27 19.15 11.15
C LYS A 9 -11.48 17.98 10.57
N GLY A 10 -11.53 16.86 11.29
CA GLY A 10 -11.20 15.49 10.87
C GLY A 10 -10.00 15.37 9.93
N ILE A 11 -8.78 15.53 10.47
CA ILE A 11 -7.61 14.97 9.78
C ILE A 11 -7.83 13.45 9.76
N ALA A 12 -8.01 12.88 8.58
CA ALA A 12 -8.10 11.44 8.41
C ALA A 12 -6.81 10.82 9.00
N LYS A 13 -6.97 9.94 9.98
CA LYS A 13 -5.84 9.17 10.50
C LYS A 13 -5.48 8.16 9.41
N ASN A 14 -4.32 8.34 8.78
CA ASN A 14 -3.73 7.26 7.97
C ASN A 14 -3.22 6.23 8.97
N GLU A 15 -4.02 5.20 9.23
CA GLU A 15 -3.56 4.00 9.93
C GLU A 15 -2.89 3.09 8.90
N ASP A 16 -1.77 2.49 9.28
CA ASP A 16 -1.07 1.55 8.42
C ASP A 16 -1.95 0.30 8.23
N VAL A 17 -2.17 -0.08 6.98
CA VAL A 17 -2.99 -1.24 6.61
C VAL A 17 -2.08 -2.34 6.10
N GLU A 18 -2.12 -3.49 6.78
CA GLU A 18 -1.35 -4.68 6.44
C GLU A 18 -2.14 -5.61 5.50
N PHE A 19 -1.41 -6.30 4.62
CA PHE A 19 -2.02 -7.29 3.73
C PHE A 19 -2.51 -8.52 4.50
N SER A 20 -3.75 -8.91 4.28
CA SER A 20 -4.34 -10.14 4.84
C SER A 20 -4.66 -11.14 3.74
N ARG A 21 -3.93 -12.27 3.75
CA ARG A 21 -4.11 -13.33 2.73
C ARG A 21 -5.44 -14.06 2.84
N GLU A 22 -6.03 -14.13 4.03
CA GLU A 22 -7.32 -14.79 4.25
C GLU A 22 -8.50 -13.96 3.75
N LEU A 23 -8.32 -12.64 3.65
CA LEU A 23 -9.31 -11.71 3.12
C LEU A 23 -9.07 -11.35 1.66
N ALA A 24 -7.91 -11.72 1.11
CA ALA A 24 -7.54 -11.48 -0.27
C ALA A 24 -8.46 -12.27 -1.21
N ASP A 25 -8.96 -11.59 -2.24
CA ASP A 25 -9.70 -12.24 -3.29
C ASP A 25 -8.76 -12.79 -4.39
N GLN A 26 -9.37 -13.33 -5.45
CA GLN A 26 -8.62 -13.89 -6.56
C GLN A 26 -7.78 -12.83 -7.28
N ASP A 27 -8.31 -11.61 -7.43
CA ASP A 27 -7.64 -10.53 -8.14
C ASP A 27 -6.43 -10.01 -7.33
N ASP A 28 -6.59 -9.91 -6.00
CA ASP A 28 -5.50 -9.56 -5.08
C ASP A 28 -4.34 -10.55 -5.19
N MET A 29 -4.65 -11.85 -5.26
CA MET A 29 -3.64 -12.90 -5.39
C MET A 29 -2.91 -12.86 -6.74
N GLU A 30 -3.63 -12.58 -7.84
CA GLU A 30 -3.03 -12.41 -9.17
C GLU A 30 -2.14 -11.16 -9.24
N ALA A 31 -2.53 -10.08 -8.56
CA ALA A 31 -1.73 -8.87 -8.47
C ALA A 31 -0.37 -9.13 -7.80
N ILE A 32 -0.36 -9.88 -6.70
CA ILE A 32 0.88 -10.28 -6.00
C ILE A 32 1.78 -11.09 -6.91
N GLU A 33 1.23 -12.11 -7.59
CA GLU A 33 2.03 -12.97 -8.47
C GLU A 33 2.64 -12.16 -9.63
N ARG A 34 1.88 -11.20 -10.18
CA ARG A 34 2.34 -10.31 -11.24
C ARG A 34 3.44 -9.37 -10.76
N MET A 35 3.29 -8.82 -9.55
CA MET A 35 4.29 -7.97 -8.91
C MET A 35 5.61 -8.72 -8.72
N GLU A 36 5.57 -9.92 -8.12
CA GLU A 36 6.78 -10.73 -7.92
C GLU A 36 7.50 -11.07 -9.23
N LYS A 37 6.74 -11.40 -10.29
CA LYS A 37 7.30 -11.66 -11.63
C LYS A 37 7.95 -10.40 -12.21
N ALA A 38 7.39 -9.21 -11.97
CA ALA A 38 7.99 -7.96 -12.41
C ALA A 38 9.29 -7.68 -11.66
N ASP A 39 9.30 -7.84 -10.34
CA ASP A 39 10.49 -7.62 -9.51
C ASP A 39 11.63 -8.57 -9.86
N LYS A 40 11.33 -9.86 -10.05
CA LYS A 40 12.32 -10.85 -10.54
C LYS A 40 12.95 -10.42 -11.85
N ARG A 41 12.14 -9.91 -12.80
CA ARG A 41 12.66 -9.38 -14.07
C ARG A 41 13.51 -8.13 -13.87
N ALA A 42 13.11 -7.22 -12.97
CA ALA A 42 13.85 -6.00 -12.68
C ALA A 42 15.20 -6.30 -12.02
N GLN A 43 15.22 -7.17 -11.01
CA GLN A 43 16.46 -7.61 -10.36
C GLN A 43 17.43 -8.27 -11.36
N ASN A 44 16.93 -9.15 -12.22
CA ASN A 44 17.76 -9.78 -13.25
C ASN A 44 18.32 -8.77 -14.26
N LYS A 45 17.59 -7.70 -14.58
CA LYS A 45 18.11 -6.62 -15.43
C LYS A 45 19.17 -5.78 -14.72
N ASN A 46 18.98 -5.49 -13.44
CA ASN A 46 19.93 -4.71 -12.65
C ASN A 46 21.24 -5.46 -12.39
N ASN A 47 21.20 -6.78 -12.23
CA ASN A 47 22.40 -7.62 -12.00
C ASN A 47 23.25 -7.85 -13.26
N ASN A 48 22.76 -7.45 -14.43
CA ASN A 48 23.42 -7.64 -15.72
C ASN A 48 23.93 -6.30 -16.32
N GLN A 49 24.09 -5.27 -15.48
CA GLN A 49 24.73 -3.99 -15.81
C GLN A 49 26.09 -3.88 -15.11
#